data_AF-A0A3C1HF10-F1
#
_entry.id   AF-A0A3C1HF10-F1
#
_cell.length_a   1.000
_cell.length_b   1.000
_cell.length_c   1.000
_cell.angle_alpha   90.00
_cell.angle_beta   90.00
_cell.angle_gamma   90.00
#
_symmetry.space_group_name_H-M   'P 1'
#
loop_
_entity.id
_entity.type
_entity.pdbx_description
1 polymer ?
#
loop_
_entity_poly.entity_id
_entity_poly.type
_entity_poly.pdbx_seq_one_letter_code
_entity_poly.pdbx_strand_id
1 'polypeptide(L)'
;MHPFPPAPPATPPTPRFLLGTALLFWGWHAHLLPAAALVAVAVEGAPLLPIRWQFTTQDYQRLWNGSLALLLGSVLFAIGYGRALSETGGGAREGVDLTPVATRQALLFFQWWPLVFAPLLLASIFGRDEHLPSTVFSWVSRRQQRAAELRGDPPTGSLVALKPVYLAMVLICSSTTNRRSAFFYLGLIALVGWGLWPRRSRRVPGAAWLTLLLLGGTMGLAGHLGITELHRFLANLDTSWLNRFSHNRTNPMESRTQLGTLGDLKLSGRIVLRLQTTNENPPELLREATYDSFSTPVWSVGARGEPMRNHLDWKTVLPEDNGTGWILTTNRNERNEIRISEFLSGGNGLLPLPLGAIRLEDLPAGSLRRNAYGGVKVSDASSLVTFRAAYAYHSTMDHPPTERDRFVPVEERAAVDDVIQTLGLRSEGGQPAGQVLKKVNGYFRGNFRYATYQEEPHTKVGKQTPLGHFFWRKSGHCEFFATATVLLLRRAGIPARYAVGYSVQESAGSQHYVVRERHAHAWCLYWSEKDKAWFNFDTTPAAWNQVEADQASMWEPLADLASRLWFEFAQWRAGRSELTK
;
A
#
# COMPACT_ATOMS: atom_id res chain seq x y z
N MET A 1 -12.35 60.04 -32.43
CA MET A 1 -12.89 59.58 -31.13
C MET A 1 -13.20 58.11 -31.25
N HIS A 2 -12.30 57.22 -30.81
CA HIS A 2 -12.63 55.81 -30.65
C HIS A 2 -13.44 55.66 -29.35
N PRO A 3 -14.60 54.99 -29.36
CA PRO A 3 -15.37 54.76 -28.15
C PRO A 3 -14.56 53.86 -27.21
N PHE A 4 -14.46 54.25 -25.94
CA PHE A 4 -13.93 53.39 -24.88
C PHE A 4 -14.66 52.04 -24.91
N PRO A 5 -13.97 50.90 -24.76
CA PRO A 5 -14.64 49.62 -24.60
C PRO A 5 -15.55 49.67 -23.36
N PRO A 6 -16.71 48.99 -23.38
CA PRO A 6 -17.62 48.97 -22.24
C PRO A 6 -16.89 48.44 -21.00
N ALA A 7 -17.09 49.12 -19.87
CA ALA A 7 -16.58 48.66 -18.59
C ALA A 7 -17.00 47.20 -18.36
N PRO A 8 -16.08 46.32 -17.92
CA PRO A 8 -16.44 44.94 -17.64
C PRO A 8 -17.58 44.89 -16.62
N PRO A 9 -18.46 43.88 -16.68
CA PRO A 9 -19.58 43.77 -15.75
C PRO A 9 -19.04 43.82 -14.33
N ALA A 10 -19.50 44.83 -13.56
CA ALA A 10 -19.09 45.02 -12.18
C ALA A 10 -19.41 43.74 -11.41
N THR A 11 -18.38 43.01 -10.99
CA THR A 11 -18.55 41.92 -10.04
C THR A 11 -19.18 42.53 -8.79
N PRO A 12 -20.33 42.02 -8.30
CA PRO A 12 -20.98 42.62 -7.15
C PRO A 12 -20.05 42.57 -5.94
N PRO A 13 -20.01 43.64 -5.12
CA PRO A 13 -19.07 43.75 -4.02
C PRO A 13 -19.31 42.61 -3.02
N THR A 14 -18.22 42.09 -2.47
CA THR A 14 -18.26 41.07 -1.42
C THR A 14 -19.00 41.66 -0.20
N PRO A 15 -19.96 40.95 0.43
CA PRO A 15 -20.65 41.45 1.62
C PRO A 15 -19.67 41.88 2.71
N ARG A 16 -19.98 42.99 3.39
CA ARG A 16 -19.20 43.45 4.55
C ARG A 16 -19.20 42.36 5.63
N PHE A 17 -18.09 42.22 6.34
CA PHE A 17 -17.88 41.21 7.40
C PHE A 17 -17.83 39.75 6.96
N LEU A 18 -18.17 39.40 5.72
CA LEU A 18 -18.13 38.01 5.26
C LEU A 18 -16.70 37.46 5.25
N LEU A 19 -15.74 38.26 4.77
CA LEU A 19 -14.35 37.82 4.63
C LEU A 19 -13.67 37.69 6.00
N GLY A 20 -13.90 38.66 6.89
CA GLY A 20 -13.47 38.58 8.29
C GLY A 20 -14.07 37.38 9.02
N THR A 21 -15.37 37.10 8.83
CA THR A 21 -16.03 35.95 9.46
C THR A 21 -15.49 34.61 8.91
N ALA A 22 -15.25 34.53 7.60
CA ALA A 22 -14.65 33.34 6.99
C ALA A 22 -13.21 33.10 7.48
N LEU A 23 -12.43 34.16 7.70
CA LEU A 23 -11.09 34.07 8.31
C LEU A 23 -11.15 33.56 9.75
N LEU A 24 -12.07 34.09 10.57
CA LEU A 24 -12.27 33.60 11.95
C LEU A 24 -12.73 32.14 11.97
N PHE A 25 -13.63 31.76 11.06
CA PHE A 25 -14.07 30.38 10.89
C PHE A 25 -12.90 29.45 10.53
N TRP A 26 -12.08 29.85 9.56
CA TRP A 26 -10.83 29.14 9.24
C TRP A 26 -9.89 29.05 10.44
N GLY A 27 -9.64 30.17 11.14
CA GLY A 27 -8.73 30.24 12.28
C GLY A 27 -9.15 29.37 13.46
N TRP A 28 -10.46 29.26 13.70
CA TRP A 28 -11.02 28.35 14.70
C TRP A 28 -10.71 26.89 14.35
N HIS A 29 -10.98 26.47 13.11
CA HIS A 29 -10.75 25.09 12.66
C HIS A 29 -9.26 24.75 12.49
N ALA A 30 -8.44 25.74 12.15
CA ALA A 30 -7.00 25.60 12.01
C ALA A 30 -6.22 25.77 13.33
N HIS A 31 -6.88 26.03 14.47
CA HIS A 31 -6.23 26.42 15.73
C HIS A 31 -5.27 27.63 15.60
N LEU A 32 -5.54 28.53 14.65
CA LEU A 32 -4.78 29.76 14.37
C LEU A 32 -5.63 31.02 14.63
N LEU A 33 -6.58 30.93 15.55
CA LEU A 33 -7.54 31.99 15.85
C LEU A 33 -6.90 33.36 16.10
N PRO A 34 -5.78 33.50 16.86
CA PRO A 34 -5.15 34.80 17.05
C PRO A 34 -4.66 35.44 15.74
N ALA A 35 -4.01 34.65 14.87
CA ALA A 35 -3.52 35.13 13.59
C ALA A 35 -4.68 35.47 12.64
N ALA A 36 -5.72 34.63 12.62
CA ALA A 36 -6.93 34.88 11.84
C ALA A 36 -7.65 36.15 12.29
N ALA A 37 -7.75 36.39 13.60
CA ALA A 37 -8.38 37.59 14.15
C ALA A 37 -7.62 38.85 13.76
N LEU A 38 -6.28 38.84 13.80
CA LEU A 38 -5.45 39.96 13.35
C LEU A 38 -5.71 40.30 11.89
N VAL A 39 -5.73 39.30 11.00
CA VAL A 39 -6.01 39.52 9.57
C VAL A 39 -7.46 39.97 9.35
N ALA A 40 -8.43 39.39 10.05
CA ALA A 40 -9.84 39.76 9.94
C ALA A 40 -10.07 41.22 10.36
N VAL A 41 -9.45 41.66 11.46
CA VAL A 41 -9.51 43.06 11.92
C VAL A 41 -8.85 43.99 10.91
N ALA A 42 -7.70 43.61 10.34
CA ALA A 42 -7.04 44.42 9.31
C ALA A 42 -7.89 44.56 8.04
N VAL A 43 -8.51 43.46 7.58
CA VAL A 43 -9.35 43.42 6.38
C VAL A 43 -10.64 44.22 6.55
N GLU A 44 -11.37 44.00 7.65
CA GLU A 44 -12.68 44.63 7.88
C GLU A 44 -12.56 46.03 8.50
N GLY A 45 -11.43 46.34 9.15
CA GLY A 45 -11.11 47.64 9.74
C GLY A 45 -10.46 48.63 8.76
N ALA A 46 -9.92 48.17 7.64
CA ALA A 46 -9.32 49.04 6.61
C ALA A 46 -10.25 50.17 6.07
N PRO A 47 -11.58 50.00 5.98
CA PRO A 47 -12.48 51.10 5.63
C PRO A 47 -12.53 52.23 6.68
N LEU A 48 -12.25 51.93 7.95
CA LEU A 48 -12.26 52.89 9.05
C LEU A 48 -10.96 53.69 9.14
N LEU A 49 -9.88 53.19 8.55
CA LEU A 49 -8.58 53.86 8.54
C LEU A 49 -8.48 54.85 7.37
N PRO A 50 -7.97 56.07 7.60
CA PRO A 50 -7.73 57.05 6.55
C PRO A 50 -6.50 56.72 5.67
N ILE A 51 -5.76 55.66 6.00
CA ILE A 51 -4.52 55.27 5.32
C ILE A 51 -4.85 54.71 3.92
N ARG A 52 -4.18 55.26 2.90
CA ARG A 52 -4.28 54.85 1.49
C ARG A 52 -2.90 54.82 0.87
N TRP A 53 -2.61 53.78 0.11
CA TRP A 53 -1.33 53.59 -0.57
C TRP A 53 -1.55 53.46 -2.07
N GLN A 54 -0.61 53.95 -2.87
CA GLN A 54 -0.63 53.75 -4.32
C GLN A 54 0.33 52.61 -4.65
N PHE A 55 -0.21 51.51 -5.16
CA PHE A 55 0.57 50.34 -5.58
C PHE A 55 0.63 50.28 -7.10
N THR A 56 1.80 49.97 -7.63
CA THR A 56 1.95 49.68 -9.06
C THR A 56 1.66 48.20 -9.33
N THR A 57 1.37 47.85 -10.58
CA THR A 57 1.26 46.44 -11.02
C THR A 57 2.50 45.63 -10.66
N GLN A 58 3.69 46.25 -10.67
CA GLN A 58 4.94 45.61 -10.29
C GLN A 58 4.99 45.28 -8.79
N ASP A 59 4.42 46.12 -7.93
CA ASP A 59 4.36 45.87 -6.49
C ASP A 59 3.45 44.68 -6.17
N TYR A 60 2.30 44.58 -6.84
CA TYR A 60 1.43 43.40 -6.75
C TYR A 60 2.11 42.12 -7.23
N GLN A 61 2.90 42.20 -8.32
CA GLN A 61 3.70 41.07 -8.80
C GLN A 61 4.77 40.63 -7.79
N ARG A 62 5.41 41.58 -7.10
CA ARG A 62 6.39 41.29 -6.04
C ARG A 62 5.73 40.61 -4.84
N LEU A 63 4.57 41.10 -4.40
CA LEU A 63 3.80 40.48 -3.32
C LEU A 63 3.37 39.06 -3.68
N TRP A 64 2.83 38.84 -4.89
CA TRP A 64 2.46 37.52 -5.37
C TRP A 64 3.65 36.55 -5.43
N ASN A 65 4.76 37.00 -6.03
CA ASN A 65 5.98 36.19 -6.12
C ASN A 65 6.58 35.89 -4.74
N GLY A 66 6.52 36.84 -3.80
CA GLY A 66 6.94 36.66 -2.41
C GLY A 66 6.09 35.62 -1.67
N SER A 67 4.76 35.70 -1.81
CA SER A 67 3.85 34.68 -1.28
C SER A 67 4.13 33.29 -1.87
N LEU A 68 4.39 33.18 -3.18
CA LEU A 68 4.78 31.92 -3.81
C LEU A 68 6.14 31.39 -3.31
N ALA A 69 7.11 32.25 -3.09
CA ALA A 69 8.42 31.88 -2.57
C ALA A 69 8.34 31.38 -1.11
N LEU A 70 7.54 32.04 -0.27
CA LEU A 70 7.26 31.59 1.10
C LEU A 70 6.56 30.22 1.09
N LEU A 71 5.61 30.04 0.19
CA LEU A 71 4.90 28.78 -0.01
C LEU A 71 5.87 27.67 -0.44
N LEU A 72 6.73 27.91 -1.43
CA LEU A 72 7.77 26.97 -1.86
C LEU A 72 8.76 26.65 -0.72
N GLY A 73 9.21 27.67 0.02
CA GLY A 73 10.09 27.52 1.18
C GLY A 73 9.47 26.64 2.27
N SER A 74 8.16 26.79 2.54
CA SER A 74 7.44 25.95 3.50
C SER A 74 7.37 24.48 3.08
N VAL A 75 7.20 24.21 1.77
CA VAL A 75 7.21 22.85 1.21
C VAL A 75 8.59 22.22 1.32
N LEU A 76 9.63 22.95 0.92
CA LEU A 76 11.01 22.48 1.01
C LEU A 76 11.45 22.25 2.46
N PHE A 77 11.02 23.11 3.39
CA PHE A 77 11.25 22.92 4.81
C PHE A 77 10.54 21.68 5.35
N ALA A 78 9.27 21.43 4.97
CA ALA A 78 8.55 20.24 5.38
C ALA A 78 9.19 18.94 4.85
N ILE A 79 9.62 18.93 3.58
CA ILE A 79 10.35 17.80 2.96
C ILE A 79 11.71 17.60 3.63
N GLY A 80 12.46 18.69 3.85
CA GLY A 80 13.78 18.66 4.48
C GLY A 80 13.74 18.23 5.94
N TYR A 81 12.76 18.71 6.71
CA TYR A 81 12.52 18.29 8.09
C TYR A 81 12.12 16.81 8.18
N GLY A 82 11.27 16.34 7.25
CA GLY A 82 10.92 14.92 7.14
C GLY A 82 12.13 14.02 6.85
N ARG A 83 13.05 14.47 5.98
CA ARG A 83 14.32 13.77 5.71
C ARG A 83 15.28 13.82 6.89
N ALA A 84 15.44 14.98 7.54
CA ALA A 84 16.31 15.14 8.70
C ALA A 84 15.88 14.26 9.89
N LEU A 85 14.57 14.11 10.11
CA LEU A 85 14.00 13.16 11.08
C LEU A 85 14.33 11.70 10.75
N SER A 86 14.37 11.35 9.46
CA SER A 86 14.76 10.00 9.04
C SER A 86 16.26 9.71 9.19
N GLU A 87 17.12 10.73 9.15
CA GLU A 87 18.58 10.59 9.21
C GLU A 87 19.15 10.69 10.65
N THR A 88 18.48 11.40 11.57
CA THR A 88 19.02 11.68 12.92
C THR A 88 18.69 10.65 14.01
N GLY A 89 18.25 9.43 13.64
CA GLY A 89 18.18 8.28 14.57
C GLY A 89 17.19 8.44 15.74
N GLY A 90 16.34 9.46 15.72
CA GLY A 90 15.30 9.70 16.72
C GLY A 90 14.09 8.79 16.54
N GLY A 91 14.25 7.51 16.87
CA GLY A 91 13.12 6.62 17.13
C GLY A 91 12.19 6.39 15.94
N ALA A 92 12.73 6.03 14.78
CA ALA A 92 12.00 5.16 13.87
C ALA A 92 11.83 3.80 14.57
N ARG A 93 10.83 3.70 15.46
CA ARG A 93 10.22 2.42 15.77
C ARG A 93 9.73 1.86 14.44
N GLU A 94 10.41 0.84 13.94
CA GLU A 94 10.00 0.04 12.80
C GLU A 94 8.50 -0.26 12.91
N GLY A 95 7.72 0.22 11.94
CA GLY A 95 6.27 0.02 11.88
C GLY A 95 5.38 1.26 12.04
N VAL A 96 5.94 2.48 12.14
CA VAL A 96 5.11 3.69 11.97
C VAL A 96 5.04 4.02 10.48
N ASP A 97 3.86 3.79 9.89
CA ASP A 97 3.54 4.22 8.53
C ASP A 97 3.98 5.67 8.30
N LEU A 98 4.86 5.91 7.32
CA LEU A 98 5.29 7.26 6.92
C LEU A 98 4.25 7.95 6.02
N THR A 99 3.29 7.20 5.48
CA THR A 99 2.13 7.71 4.72
C THR A 99 1.30 8.72 5.51
N PRO A 100 0.86 8.49 6.78
CA PRO A 100 0.15 9.50 7.56
C PRO A 100 1.00 10.73 7.88
N VAL A 101 2.33 10.62 7.94
CA VAL A 101 3.21 11.78 8.15
C VAL A 101 3.21 12.67 6.90
N ALA A 102 3.37 12.10 5.71
CA ALA A 102 3.32 12.84 4.45
C ALA A 102 1.93 13.45 4.17
N THR A 103 0.84 12.71 4.41
CA THR A 103 -0.54 13.21 4.22
C THR A 103 -0.88 14.31 5.23
N ARG A 104 -0.47 14.15 6.49
CA ARG A 104 -0.66 15.18 7.53
C ARG A 104 0.17 16.43 7.24
N GLN A 105 1.40 16.28 6.73
CA GLN A 105 2.25 17.38 6.29
C GLN A 105 1.69 18.12 5.06
N ALA A 106 1.12 17.40 4.09
CA ALA A 106 0.44 18.00 2.94
C ALA A 106 -0.81 18.79 3.33
N LEU A 107 -1.57 18.35 4.34
CA LEU A 107 -2.72 19.10 4.86
C LEU A 107 -2.30 20.33 5.68
N LEU A 108 -1.21 20.23 6.45
CA LEU A 108 -0.58 21.38 7.13
C LEU A 108 -0.13 22.45 6.12
N PHE A 109 0.32 22.06 4.93
CA PHE A 109 0.71 22.99 3.88
C PHE A 109 -0.47 23.87 3.42
N PHE A 110 -1.63 23.28 3.13
CA PHE A 110 -2.82 24.06 2.72
C PHE A 110 -3.40 24.93 3.84
N GLN A 111 -3.13 24.58 5.10
CA GLN A 111 -3.63 25.32 6.26
C GLN A 111 -3.10 26.76 6.28
N TRP A 112 -1.85 27.02 5.88
CA TRP A 112 -1.21 28.34 6.02
C TRP A 112 -1.53 29.34 4.89
N TRP A 113 -2.16 28.89 3.81
CA TRP A 113 -2.39 29.71 2.61
C TRP A 113 -3.11 31.04 2.88
N PRO A 114 -4.16 31.11 3.73
CA PRO A 114 -4.78 32.38 4.08
C PRO A 114 -3.77 33.41 4.59
N LEU A 115 -2.84 33.02 5.46
CA LEU A 115 -1.83 33.92 6.00
C LEU A 115 -0.76 34.29 4.97
N VAL A 116 -0.33 33.34 4.15
CA VAL A 116 0.70 33.55 3.11
C VAL A 116 0.24 34.57 2.06
N PHE A 117 -1.03 34.56 1.68
CA PHE A 117 -1.60 35.49 0.70
C PHE A 117 -2.30 36.71 1.33
N ALA A 118 -2.39 36.81 2.66
CA ALA A 118 -2.98 37.96 3.35
C ALA A 118 -2.31 39.31 2.97
N PRO A 119 -0.99 39.43 2.81
CA PRO A 119 -0.36 40.69 2.40
C PRO A 119 -0.86 41.19 1.05
N LEU A 120 -1.08 40.29 0.09
CA LEU A 120 -1.61 40.63 -1.24
C LEU A 120 -3.05 41.14 -1.15
N LEU A 121 -3.88 40.50 -0.33
CA LEU A 121 -5.24 40.96 -0.06
C LEU A 121 -5.24 42.35 0.60
N LEU A 122 -4.43 42.55 1.64
CA LEU A 122 -4.35 43.84 2.33
C LEU A 122 -3.87 44.95 1.39
N ALA A 123 -2.87 44.68 0.55
CA ALA A 123 -2.41 45.64 -0.46
C ALA A 123 -3.55 46.07 -1.39
N SER A 124 -4.37 45.13 -1.87
CA SER A 124 -5.53 45.45 -2.72
C SER A 124 -6.58 46.32 -2.00
N ILE A 125 -6.79 46.07 -0.70
CA ILE A 125 -7.80 46.80 0.10
C ILE A 125 -7.33 48.22 0.42
N PHE A 126 -6.06 48.40 0.81
CA PHE A 126 -5.48 49.72 1.08
C PHE A 126 -5.15 50.50 -0.19
N GLY A 127 -4.96 49.81 -1.33
CA GLY A 127 -4.75 50.35 -2.67
C GLY A 127 -6.01 50.75 -3.43
N ARG A 128 -7.20 50.28 -3.00
CA ARG A 128 -8.49 50.40 -3.71
C ARG A 128 -8.56 49.71 -5.08
N ASP A 129 -7.64 48.80 -5.37
CA ASP A 129 -7.68 47.99 -6.58
C ASP A 129 -8.55 46.75 -6.35
N GLU A 130 -9.83 46.85 -6.70
CA GLU A 130 -10.77 45.72 -6.58
C GLU A 130 -10.48 44.63 -7.65
N HIS A 131 -9.90 45.05 -8.77
CA HIS A 131 -9.62 44.23 -9.94
C HIS A 131 -8.15 44.31 -10.31
N LEU A 132 -7.44 43.19 -10.24
CA LEU A 132 -6.04 43.10 -10.62
C LEU A 132 -5.91 42.47 -12.00
N PRO A 133 -4.98 42.94 -12.85
CA PRO A 133 -4.75 42.30 -14.15
C PRO A 133 -4.21 40.88 -13.96
N SER A 134 -4.62 39.95 -14.83
CA SER A 134 -4.18 38.55 -14.83
C SER A 134 -2.66 38.36 -14.84
N THR A 135 -1.94 39.38 -15.29
CA THR A 135 -0.48 39.45 -15.36
C THR A 135 0.16 39.51 -13.97
N VAL A 136 -0.59 39.88 -12.93
CA VAL A 136 -0.13 39.73 -11.54
C VAL A 136 0.07 38.25 -11.19
N PHE A 137 -0.84 37.37 -11.62
CA PHE A 137 -0.91 35.97 -11.15
C PHE A 137 -0.22 34.96 -12.07
N SER A 138 -0.18 35.22 -13.38
CA SER A 138 0.28 34.24 -14.38
C SER A 138 1.55 34.68 -15.11
N TRP A 139 2.61 33.88 -15.01
CA TRP A 139 3.83 34.06 -15.79
C TRP A 139 3.58 33.96 -17.31
N VAL A 140 2.69 33.06 -17.73
CA VAL A 140 2.30 32.89 -19.14
C VAL A 140 1.62 34.15 -19.66
N SER A 141 0.72 34.74 -18.86
CA SER A 141 0.05 36.00 -19.21
C SER A 141 1.04 37.17 -19.31
N ARG A 142 2.06 37.23 -18.44
CA ARG A 142 3.17 38.21 -18.54
C ARG A 142 3.97 38.04 -19.84
N ARG A 143 4.27 36.80 -20.23
CA ARG A 143 5.01 36.49 -21.46
C ARG A 143 4.21 36.84 -22.71
N GLN A 144 2.91 36.53 -22.71
CA GLN A 144 2.00 36.88 -23.80
C GLN A 144 1.85 38.39 -23.96
N GLN A 145 1.69 39.12 -22.85
CA GLN A 145 1.59 40.58 -22.87
C GLN A 145 2.87 41.23 -23.43
N ARG A 146 4.06 40.80 -22.99
CA ARG A 146 5.34 41.30 -23.54
C ARG A 146 5.48 41.02 -25.04
N ALA A 147 5.02 39.86 -25.49
CA ALA A 147 5.04 39.50 -26.91
C ALA A 147 3.99 40.27 -27.73
N ALA A 148 2.89 40.72 -27.13
CA ALA A 148 1.89 41.59 -27.73
C ALA A 148 2.38 43.04 -27.81
N GLU A 149 3.03 43.53 -26.74
CA GLU A 149 3.67 44.85 -26.69
C GLU A 149 4.77 44.99 -27.78
N LEU A 150 5.59 43.96 -27.98
CA LEU A 150 6.58 43.91 -29.06
C LEU A 150 5.96 43.88 -30.47
N ARG A 151 4.70 43.45 -30.59
CA ARG A 151 3.92 43.42 -31.85
C ARG A 151 3.05 44.66 -32.07
N GLY A 152 2.99 45.58 -31.08
CA GLY A 152 2.13 46.76 -31.13
C GLY A 152 0.64 46.47 -30.89
N ASP A 153 0.29 45.28 -30.41
CA ASP A 153 -1.09 44.88 -30.14
C ASP A 153 -1.62 45.50 -28.82
N PRO A 154 -2.91 45.85 -28.72
CA PRO A 154 -3.49 46.39 -27.50
C PRO A 154 -3.46 45.36 -26.35
N PRO A 155 -3.36 45.81 -25.08
CA PRO A 155 -3.27 44.92 -23.94
C PRO A 155 -4.56 44.12 -23.72
N THR A 156 -4.53 42.82 -24.00
CA THR A 156 -5.62 41.87 -23.72
C THR A 156 -5.38 41.15 -22.40
N GLY A 157 -5.64 41.82 -21.28
CA GLY A 157 -5.57 41.23 -19.93
C GLY A 157 -6.95 41.09 -19.31
N SER A 158 -7.29 39.90 -18.79
CA SER A 158 -8.51 39.75 -17.99
C SER A 158 -8.29 40.32 -16.60
N LEU A 159 -9.31 41.03 -16.09
CA LEU A 159 -9.32 41.57 -14.74
C LEU A 159 -9.87 40.52 -13.76
N VAL A 160 -9.18 40.31 -12.64
CA VAL A 160 -9.54 39.33 -11.62
C VAL A 160 -9.92 40.06 -10.33
N ALA A 161 -11.12 39.78 -9.83
CA ALA A 161 -11.57 40.30 -8.53
C ALA A 161 -10.92 39.48 -7.39
N LEU A 162 -10.09 40.12 -6.56
CA LEU A 162 -9.27 39.38 -5.58
C LEU A 162 -10.07 38.88 -4.37
N LYS A 163 -11.03 39.67 -3.86
CA LYS A 163 -11.79 39.32 -2.64
C LYS A 163 -12.59 38.01 -2.75
N PRO A 164 -13.34 37.74 -3.85
CA PRO A 164 -14.05 36.47 -4.00
C PRO A 164 -13.11 35.27 -4.15
N VAL A 165 -11.97 35.45 -4.84
CA VAL A 165 -10.96 34.40 -5.02
C VAL A 165 -10.31 34.05 -3.68
N TYR A 166 -9.97 35.06 -2.88
CA TYR A 166 -9.41 34.86 -1.55
C TYR A 166 -10.44 34.22 -0.61
N LEU A 167 -11.71 34.63 -0.66
CA LEU A 167 -12.78 33.98 0.11
C LEU A 167 -12.90 32.48 -0.24
N ALA A 168 -12.90 32.13 -1.53
CA ALA A 168 -12.95 30.73 -1.96
C ALA A 168 -11.75 29.93 -1.44
N MET A 169 -10.55 30.51 -1.50
CA MET A 169 -9.34 29.91 -0.94
C MET A 169 -9.47 29.67 0.57
N VAL A 170 -9.94 30.65 1.34
CA VAL A 170 -10.15 30.49 2.80
C VAL A 170 -11.14 29.36 3.11
N LEU A 171 -12.24 29.24 2.36
CA LEU A 171 -13.21 28.16 2.54
C LEU A 171 -12.62 26.78 2.20
N ILE A 172 -11.82 26.68 1.14
CA ILE A 172 -11.12 25.44 0.77
C ILE A 172 -10.11 25.06 1.88
N CYS A 173 -9.28 25.99 2.33
CA CYS A 173 -8.32 25.78 3.42
C CYS A 173 -8.99 25.46 4.77
N SER A 174 -10.23 25.91 4.98
CA SER A 174 -11.01 25.51 6.15
C SER A 174 -11.38 24.02 6.09
N SER A 175 -11.53 23.44 4.89
CA SER A 175 -11.90 22.03 4.74
C SER A 175 -10.73 21.06 4.96
N THR A 176 -9.49 21.49 4.75
CA THR A 176 -8.28 20.65 4.94
C THR A 176 -7.93 20.40 6.41
N THR A 177 -8.51 21.17 7.33
CA THR A 177 -8.26 21.08 8.78
C THR A 177 -9.36 20.32 9.55
N ASN A 178 -10.37 19.80 8.85
CA ASN A 178 -11.61 19.40 9.49
C ASN A 178 -11.52 18.09 10.30
N ARG A 179 -11.74 18.20 11.61
CA ARG A 179 -12.19 17.08 12.46
C ARG A 179 -13.69 16.88 12.23
N ARG A 180 -14.06 15.89 11.41
CA ARG A 180 -15.43 15.42 11.06
C ARG A 180 -16.56 15.90 12.01
N SER A 181 -17.00 17.15 11.89
CA SER A 181 -18.03 17.73 12.76
C SER A 181 -19.18 18.30 11.93
N ALA A 182 -20.41 18.05 12.36
CA ALA A 182 -21.61 18.59 11.71
C ALA A 182 -21.63 20.12 11.73
N PHE A 183 -21.07 20.73 12.78
CA PHE A 183 -20.97 22.18 12.93
C PHE A 183 -20.14 22.85 11.83
N PHE A 184 -19.06 22.21 11.36
CA PHE A 184 -18.28 22.72 10.23
C PHE A 184 -19.14 22.84 8.97
N TYR A 185 -19.93 21.81 8.68
CA TYR A 185 -20.75 21.76 7.48
C TYR A 185 -21.86 22.82 7.50
N LEU A 186 -22.50 23.00 8.66
CA LEU A 186 -23.49 24.05 8.88
C LEU A 186 -22.87 25.45 8.74
N GLY A 187 -21.69 25.67 9.31
CA GLY A 187 -20.95 26.93 9.19
C GLY A 187 -20.57 27.24 7.74
N LEU A 188 -20.13 26.23 6.99
CA LEU A 188 -19.81 26.37 5.57
C LEU A 188 -21.04 26.76 4.73
N ILE A 189 -22.19 26.09 4.95
CA ILE A 189 -23.46 26.45 4.30
C ILE A 189 -23.86 27.88 4.63
N ALA A 190 -23.72 28.30 5.90
CA ALA A 190 -24.07 29.65 6.33
C ALA A 190 -23.19 30.71 5.65
N LEU A 191 -21.87 30.50 5.58
CA LEU A 191 -20.94 31.42 4.92
C LEU A 191 -21.16 31.50 3.40
N VAL A 192 -21.35 30.36 2.74
CA VAL A 192 -21.67 30.31 1.31
C VAL A 192 -23.02 30.98 1.04
N GLY A 193 -24.02 30.70 1.89
CA GLY A 193 -25.33 31.34 1.84
C GLY A 193 -25.24 32.86 1.97
N TRP A 194 -24.48 33.36 2.96
CA TRP A 194 -24.26 34.79 3.15
C TRP A 194 -23.58 35.43 1.92
N GLY A 195 -22.59 34.75 1.31
CA GLY A 195 -21.96 35.21 0.07
C GLY A 195 -22.89 35.24 -1.15
N LEU A 196 -23.85 34.31 -1.22
CA LEU A 196 -24.81 34.21 -2.32
C LEU A 196 -26.06 35.09 -2.11
N TRP A 197 -26.34 35.53 -0.89
CA TRP A 197 -27.54 36.31 -0.56
C TRP A 197 -27.71 37.59 -1.42
N PRO A 198 -26.67 38.42 -1.66
CA PRO A 198 -26.82 39.60 -2.52
C PRO A 198 -27.09 39.26 -3.99
N ARG A 199 -26.78 38.03 -4.42
CA ARG A 199 -27.01 37.55 -5.80
C ARG A 199 -28.39 36.93 -5.99
N ARG A 200 -29.18 36.83 -4.91
CA ARG A 200 -30.54 36.31 -4.94
C ARG A 200 -31.41 37.20 -5.82
N SER A 201 -32.13 36.58 -6.76
CA SER A 201 -33.15 37.28 -7.55
C SER A 201 -34.22 37.84 -6.61
N ARG A 202 -34.52 39.14 -6.73
CA ARG A 202 -35.58 39.80 -5.95
C ARG A 202 -36.98 39.21 -6.21
N ARG A 203 -37.16 38.45 -7.30
CA ARG A 203 -38.43 37.79 -7.67
C ARG A 203 -38.70 36.51 -6.88
N VAL A 204 -37.67 35.90 -6.31
CA VAL A 204 -37.81 34.67 -5.52
C VAL A 204 -38.07 35.07 -4.06
N PRO A 205 -39.02 34.44 -3.33
CA PRO A 205 -39.21 34.72 -1.92
C PRO A 205 -38.02 34.22 -1.08
N GLY A 206 -37.74 34.88 0.05
CA GLY A 206 -36.59 34.55 0.92
C GLY A 206 -36.62 33.09 1.39
N ALA A 207 -37.81 32.61 1.74
CA ALA A 207 -38.04 31.22 2.15
C ALA A 207 -37.64 30.22 1.05
N ALA A 208 -38.07 30.43 -0.20
CA ALA A 208 -37.73 29.53 -1.30
C ALA A 208 -36.22 29.47 -1.57
N TRP A 209 -35.51 30.58 -1.43
CA TRP A 209 -34.05 30.60 -1.54
C TRP A 209 -33.37 29.82 -0.41
N LEU A 210 -33.86 29.97 0.83
CA LEU A 210 -33.34 29.23 1.98
C LEU A 210 -33.58 27.73 1.82
N THR A 211 -34.76 27.33 1.34
CA THR A 211 -35.08 25.92 1.04
C THR A 211 -34.15 25.35 -0.02
N LEU A 212 -33.87 26.08 -1.10
CA LEU A 212 -32.93 25.65 -2.13
C LEU A 212 -31.50 25.54 -1.62
N LEU A 213 -31.06 26.47 -0.77
CA LEU A 213 -29.74 26.41 -0.13
C LEU A 213 -29.60 25.17 0.76
N LEU A 214 -30.62 24.89 1.59
CA LEU A 214 -30.65 23.73 2.46
C LEU A 214 -30.71 22.43 1.64
N LEU A 215 -31.52 22.37 0.57
CA LEU A 215 -31.58 21.22 -0.32
C LEU A 215 -30.22 20.94 -0.97
N GLY A 216 -29.58 21.97 -1.54
CA GLY A 216 -28.24 21.85 -2.11
C GLY A 216 -27.19 21.42 -1.07
N GLY A 217 -27.26 21.94 0.15
CA GLY A 217 -26.45 21.49 1.27
C GLY A 217 -26.69 20.02 1.63
N THR A 218 -27.94 19.58 1.76
CA THR A 218 -28.22 18.17 2.06
C THR A 218 -27.76 17.22 0.96
N MET A 219 -27.93 17.58 -0.31
CA MET A 219 -27.41 16.80 -1.44
C MET A 219 -25.87 16.76 -1.43
N GLY A 220 -25.22 17.88 -1.13
CA GLY A 220 -23.76 17.95 -0.98
C GLY A 220 -23.25 17.05 0.14
N LEU A 221 -23.93 17.02 1.29
CA LEU A 221 -23.60 16.13 2.40
C LEU A 221 -23.80 14.66 2.03
N ALA A 222 -24.94 14.33 1.42
CA ALA A 222 -25.21 12.98 0.94
C ALA A 222 -24.16 12.52 -0.09
N GLY A 223 -23.77 13.40 -1.01
CA GLY A 223 -22.68 13.15 -1.96
C GLY A 223 -21.34 12.96 -1.26
N HIS A 224 -21.01 13.77 -0.26
CA HIS A 224 -19.77 13.61 0.52
C HIS A 224 -19.75 12.30 1.30
N LEU A 225 -20.86 11.93 1.95
CA LEU A 225 -21.00 10.66 2.65
C LEU A 225 -20.93 9.49 1.66
N GLY A 226 -21.54 9.61 0.48
CA GLY A 226 -21.48 8.64 -0.59
C GLY A 226 -20.07 8.46 -1.17
N ILE A 227 -19.33 9.54 -1.40
CA ILE A 227 -17.90 9.47 -1.80
C ILE A 227 -17.07 8.88 -0.69
N THR A 228 -17.37 9.17 0.58
CA THR A 228 -16.65 8.59 1.73
C THR A 228 -16.96 7.10 1.88
N GLU A 229 -18.18 6.66 1.57
CA GLU A 229 -18.57 5.25 1.53
C GLU A 229 -17.94 4.55 0.33
N LEU A 230 -17.96 5.18 -0.85
CA LEU A 230 -17.29 4.68 -2.05
C LEU A 230 -15.78 4.63 -1.84
N HIS A 231 -15.18 5.63 -1.20
CA HIS A 231 -13.77 5.64 -0.84
C HIS A 231 -13.48 4.58 0.21
N ARG A 232 -14.37 4.31 1.18
CA ARG A 232 -14.24 3.19 2.12
C ARG A 232 -14.40 1.83 1.43
N PHE A 233 -15.33 1.71 0.48
CA PHE A 233 -15.53 0.53 -0.35
C PHE A 233 -14.30 0.26 -1.21
N LEU A 234 -13.79 1.29 -1.89
CA LEU A 234 -12.53 1.26 -2.63
C LEU A 234 -11.33 1.01 -1.70
N ALA A 235 -11.25 1.62 -0.52
CA ALA A 235 -10.19 1.39 0.46
C ALA A 235 -10.24 -0.02 1.08
N ASN A 236 -11.43 -0.62 1.18
CA ASN A 236 -11.63 -2.01 1.54
C ASN A 236 -11.33 -2.96 0.37
N LEU A 237 -11.21 -2.45 -0.86
CA LEU A 237 -10.55 -3.12 -1.98
C LEU A 237 -9.01 -2.85 -1.97
N ASP A 238 -8.53 -1.81 -1.27
CA ASP A 238 -7.18 -1.23 -1.40
C ASP A 238 -6.25 -1.40 -0.17
N THR A 239 -6.69 -2.03 0.92
CA THR A 239 -5.85 -2.25 2.12
C THR A 239 -5.01 -3.52 2.08
N SER A 240 -5.30 -4.45 1.16
CA SER A 240 -4.48 -5.64 0.88
C SER A 240 -3.70 -5.56 -0.44
N TRP A 241 -4.00 -4.57 -1.28
CA TRP A 241 -3.35 -4.33 -2.58
C TRP A 241 -2.09 -3.48 -2.45
N LEU A 242 -2.13 -2.37 -1.70
CA LEU A 242 -0.97 -1.47 -1.53
C LEU A 242 0.15 -2.02 -0.63
N ASN A 243 -0.20 -2.84 0.37
CA ASN A 243 0.80 -3.53 1.21
C ASN A 243 1.57 -4.62 0.43
N ARG A 244 1.04 -5.04 -0.72
CA ARG A 244 1.71 -5.97 -1.65
C ARG A 244 2.27 -5.30 -2.90
N PHE A 245 1.76 -4.13 -3.29
CA PHE A 245 2.33 -3.32 -4.37
C PHE A 245 3.52 -2.45 -3.92
N SER A 246 3.63 -2.14 -2.62
CA SER A 246 4.78 -1.44 -2.04
C SER A 246 5.64 -2.38 -1.18
N HIS A 247 6.54 -3.11 -1.84
CA HIS A 247 7.80 -3.60 -1.27
C HIS A 247 7.74 -4.58 -0.09
N ASN A 248 7.02 -5.69 -0.23
CA ASN A 248 7.46 -6.93 0.44
C ASN A 248 7.09 -8.15 -0.42
N ARG A 249 7.76 -8.30 -1.57
CA ARG A 249 8.05 -9.66 -2.08
C ARG A 249 8.68 -10.40 -0.90
N THR A 250 8.09 -11.52 -0.50
CA THR A 250 8.50 -12.41 0.60
C THR A 250 9.92 -12.12 1.05
N ASN A 251 10.10 -11.51 2.23
CA ASN A 251 11.44 -11.23 2.70
C ASN A 251 12.09 -12.58 3.04
N PRO A 252 13.20 -12.96 2.37
CA PRO A 252 13.78 -14.29 2.58
C PRO A 252 14.37 -14.49 3.97
N MET A 253 14.50 -13.42 4.76
CA MET A 253 15.03 -13.46 6.12
C MET A 253 13.94 -13.49 7.19
N GLU A 254 12.81 -12.84 6.93
CA GLU A 254 11.70 -12.76 7.90
C GLU A 254 10.34 -12.82 7.19
N SER A 255 9.43 -13.61 7.75
CA SER A 255 8.01 -13.60 7.43
C SER A 255 7.23 -13.21 8.67
N ARG A 256 6.54 -12.08 8.60
CA ARG A 256 5.61 -11.69 9.66
C ARG A 256 4.26 -12.33 9.39
N THR A 257 3.85 -13.22 10.28
CA THR A 257 2.53 -13.84 10.22
C THR A 257 1.44 -12.89 10.71
N GLN A 258 0.23 -13.16 10.25
CA GLN A 258 -1.03 -12.58 10.64
C GLN A 258 -1.66 -13.28 11.85
N LEU A 259 -0.84 -13.98 12.65
CA LEU A 259 -1.28 -14.59 13.89
C LEU A 259 -1.83 -13.50 14.84
N GLY A 260 -3.15 -13.46 14.98
CA GLY A 260 -3.87 -12.54 15.86
C GLY A 260 -4.35 -11.24 15.21
N THR A 261 -4.21 -11.06 13.89
CA THR A 261 -4.86 -9.95 13.18
C THR A 261 -6.33 -10.24 12.93
N LEU A 262 -7.18 -9.26 13.24
CA LEU A 262 -8.63 -9.32 13.08
C LEU A 262 -9.03 -8.82 11.69
N GLY A 263 -10.06 -9.42 11.08
CA GLY A 263 -10.58 -9.02 9.77
C GLY A 263 -10.43 -10.06 8.68
N ASP A 264 -10.64 -9.64 7.43
CA ASP A 264 -10.66 -10.49 6.24
C ASP A 264 -9.30 -10.49 5.54
N LEU A 265 -8.73 -11.67 5.33
CA LEU A 265 -7.53 -11.86 4.52
C LEU A 265 -7.91 -11.76 3.02
N LYS A 266 -8.27 -10.56 2.54
CA LYS A 266 -8.62 -10.38 1.12
C LYS A 266 -7.38 -10.46 0.25
N LEU A 267 -7.18 -11.59 -0.41
CA LEU A 267 -6.10 -11.77 -1.37
C LEU A 267 -6.56 -11.43 -2.80
N SER A 268 -5.67 -10.85 -3.62
CA SER A 268 -6.00 -10.36 -4.96
C SER A 268 -6.15 -11.49 -5.98
N GLY A 269 -7.11 -11.38 -6.91
CA GLY A 269 -7.24 -12.29 -8.05
C GLY A 269 -6.20 -12.09 -9.16
N ARG A 270 -5.25 -11.16 -8.98
CA ARG A 270 -4.20 -10.91 -9.97
C ARG A 270 -3.29 -12.12 -10.16
N ILE A 271 -3.03 -12.45 -11.41
CA ILE A 271 -2.10 -13.51 -11.80
C ILE A 271 -0.66 -13.07 -11.55
N VAL A 272 0.10 -13.89 -10.82
CA VAL A 272 1.50 -13.66 -10.47
C VAL A 272 2.44 -14.63 -11.18
N LEU A 273 2.03 -15.89 -11.37
CA LEU A 273 2.81 -16.89 -12.11
C LEU A 273 1.95 -17.58 -13.16
N ARG A 274 2.62 -18.02 -14.23
CA ARG A 274 2.07 -18.95 -15.22
C ARG A 274 2.97 -20.16 -15.29
N LEU A 275 2.35 -21.32 -15.31
CA LEU A 275 3.05 -22.58 -15.27
C LEU A 275 2.64 -23.43 -16.47
N GLN A 276 3.62 -24.12 -17.04
CA GLN A 276 3.40 -25.13 -18.05
C GLN A 276 4.14 -26.40 -17.63
N THR A 277 3.44 -27.52 -17.55
CA THR A 277 4.00 -28.81 -17.15
C THR A 277 4.07 -29.76 -18.35
N THR A 278 5.11 -30.59 -18.40
CA THR A 278 5.22 -31.67 -19.39
C THR A 278 4.48 -32.94 -18.95
N ASN A 279 4.21 -33.09 -17.65
CA ASN A 279 3.56 -34.25 -17.04
C ASN A 279 2.09 -33.93 -16.67
N GLU A 280 1.27 -34.95 -16.43
CA GLU A 280 -0.16 -34.76 -16.09
C GLU A 280 -0.38 -34.02 -14.76
N ASN A 281 0.56 -34.12 -13.81
CA ASN A 281 0.44 -33.53 -12.47
C ASN A 281 1.56 -32.50 -12.19
N PRO A 282 1.22 -31.20 -12.01
CA PRO A 282 2.19 -30.19 -11.58
C PRO A 282 2.55 -30.39 -10.09
N PRO A 283 3.66 -29.77 -9.61
CA PRO A 283 3.93 -29.69 -8.19
C PRO A 283 2.85 -28.84 -7.51
N GLU A 284 2.27 -29.34 -6.42
CA GLU A 284 1.17 -28.67 -5.70
C GLU A 284 1.59 -27.35 -5.03
N LEU A 285 2.89 -27.22 -4.71
CA LEU A 285 3.46 -26.12 -3.94
C LEU A 285 4.76 -25.62 -4.57
N LEU A 286 4.86 -24.31 -4.73
CA LEU A 286 6.06 -23.59 -5.15
C LEU A 286 6.55 -22.75 -3.97
N ARG A 287 7.78 -22.99 -3.55
CA ARG A 287 8.42 -22.37 -2.39
C ARG A 287 9.21 -21.13 -2.78
N GLU A 288 8.98 -20.03 -2.08
CA GLU A 288 9.79 -18.81 -2.19
C GLU A 288 10.83 -18.73 -1.06
N ALA A 289 10.42 -19.02 0.18
CA ALA A 289 11.27 -18.90 1.35
C ALA A 289 10.92 -19.92 2.45
N THR A 290 11.88 -20.15 3.34
CA THR A 290 11.78 -21.07 4.47
C THR A 290 12.41 -20.42 5.70
N TYR A 291 11.85 -20.67 6.88
CA TYR A 291 12.25 -20.08 8.15
C TYR A 291 12.37 -21.16 9.24
N ASP A 292 13.37 -21.02 10.12
CA ASP A 292 13.71 -21.99 11.16
C ASP A 292 13.46 -21.47 12.59
N SER A 293 13.29 -20.16 12.77
CA SER A 293 13.07 -19.54 14.07
C SER A 293 11.67 -18.91 14.15
N PHE A 294 10.98 -19.11 15.28
CA PHE A 294 9.68 -18.50 15.53
C PHE A 294 9.71 -17.66 16.80
N SER A 295 9.28 -16.42 16.69
CA SER A 295 9.05 -15.50 17.80
C SER A 295 7.77 -14.74 17.51
N THR A 296 6.66 -15.20 18.10
CA THR A 296 5.30 -14.72 17.80
C THR A 296 5.24 -13.20 17.64
N PRO A 297 4.73 -12.65 16.50
CA PRO A 297 4.13 -13.33 15.34
C PRO A 297 5.09 -13.48 14.14
N VAL A 298 6.40 -13.54 14.34
CA VAL A 298 7.41 -13.50 13.26
C VAL A 298 8.12 -14.86 13.14
N TRP A 299 8.19 -15.36 11.91
CA TRP A 299 9.13 -16.40 11.50
C TRP A 299 10.38 -15.74 10.90
N SER A 300 11.57 -16.20 11.29
CA SER A 300 12.84 -15.68 10.79
C SER A 300 13.83 -16.79 10.46
N VAL A 301 14.84 -16.44 9.66
CA VAL A 301 16.03 -17.26 9.45
C VAL A 301 17.08 -16.86 10.48
N GLY A 302 17.44 -17.79 11.37
CA GLY A 302 18.41 -17.53 12.44
C GLY A 302 17.85 -16.74 13.63
N ALA A 303 18.71 -16.47 14.62
CA ALA A 303 18.33 -15.84 15.89
C ALA A 303 18.25 -14.30 15.79
N ARG A 304 17.23 -13.72 16.43
CA ARG A 304 17.03 -12.28 16.55
C ARG A 304 18.15 -11.67 17.42
N GLY A 305 19.01 -10.85 16.82
CA GLY A 305 20.10 -10.15 17.53
C GLY A 305 21.51 -10.72 17.33
N GLU A 306 21.70 -11.80 16.57
CA GLU A 306 23.05 -12.16 16.10
C GLU A 306 23.51 -11.20 15.00
N PRO A 307 24.81 -10.85 14.92
CA PRO A 307 25.32 -9.98 13.87
C PRO A 307 24.93 -10.55 12.51
N MET A 308 24.21 -9.74 11.72
CA MET A 308 23.66 -10.06 10.39
C MET A 308 24.67 -10.74 9.44
N ARG A 309 25.98 -10.62 9.70
CA ARG A 309 27.09 -11.04 8.83
C ARG A 309 27.25 -12.56 8.67
N ASN A 310 26.78 -13.41 9.60
CA ASN A 310 27.06 -14.85 9.56
C ASN A 310 25.91 -15.73 9.03
N HIS A 311 24.66 -15.25 8.98
CA HIS A 311 23.51 -16.00 8.42
C HIS A 311 23.23 -15.68 6.94
N LEU A 312 24.01 -14.76 6.36
CA LEU A 312 23.95 -14.30 4.96
C LEU A 312 24.68 -15.24 3.99
N ASP A 313 24.41 -16.55 4.10
CA ASP A 313 24.99 -17.58 3.23
C ASP A 313 24.36 -17.59 1.82
N TRP A 314 24.06 -16.41 1.28
CA TRP A 314 23.66 -16.21 -0.10
C TRP A 314 24.84 -16.45 -1.02
N LYS A 315 25.00 -17.70 -1.43
CA LYS A 315 26.05 -18.16 -2.33
C LYS A 315 25.63 -17.89 -3.76
N THR A 316 26.51 -17.22 -4.51
CA THR A 316 26.34 -17.06 -5.95
C THR A 316 26.41 -18.44 -6.60
N VAL A 317 25.40 -18.75 -7.42
CA VAL A 317 25.37 -19.93 -8.26
C VAL A 317 26.08 -19.56 -9.56
N LEU A 318 27.02 -20.39 -10.00
CA LEU A 318 27.71 -20.15 -11.26
C LEU A 318 26.82 -20.65 -12.41
N PRO A 319 26.70 -19.89 -13.50
CA PRO A 319 25.99 -20.34 -14.68
C PRO A 319 26.79 -21.46 -15.38
N GLU A 320 26.09 -22.33 -16.10
CA GLU A 320 26.70 -23.26 -17.06
C GLU A 320 27.29 -22.49 -18.25
N ASP A 321 28.11 -23.15 -19.07
CA ASP A 321 28.85 -22.55 -20.20
C ASP A 321 27.95 -21.80 -21.21
N ASN A 322 26.64 -22.08 -21.21
CA ASN A 322 25.62 -21.42 -22.02
C ASN A 322 25.10 -20.09 -21.44
N GLY A 323 25.50 -19.70 -20.23
CA GLY A 323 25.12 -18.43 -19.57
C GLY A 323 23.66 -18.33 -19.11
N THR A 324 22.85 -19.38 -19.29
CA THR A 324 21.40 -19.39 -18.97
C THR A 324 20.95 -20.60 -18.14
N GLY A 325 21.81 -21.63 -18.04
CA GLY A 325 21.65 -22.76 -17.15
C GLY A 325 22.26 -22.48 -15.77
N TRP A 326 21.57 -22.85 -14.70
CA TRP A 326 22.01 -22.63 -13.32
C TRP A 326 21.83 -23.91 -12.49
N ILE A 327 22.93 -24.47 -11.98
CA ILE A 327 22.91 -25.69 -11.18
C ILE A 327 22.73 -25.35 -9.69
N LEU A 328 21.59 -25.71 -9.11
CA LEU A 328 21.28 -25.47 -7.70
C LEU A 328 21.84 -26.58 -6.79
N THR A 329 21.79 -27.83 -7.25
CA THR A 329 22.37 -29.00 -6.56
C THR A 329 22.82 -30.06 -7.56
N THR A 330 23.74 -30.94 -7.16
CA THR A 330 24.44 -31.89 -8.05
C THR A 330 23.75 -33.26 -8.17
N ASN A 331 22.54 -33.42 -7.65
CA ASN A 331 21.82 -34.69 -7.70
C ASN A 331 21.29 -34.96 -9.12
N ARG A 332 21.72 -36.07 -9.74
CA ARG A 332 21.64 -36.34 -11.19
C ARG A 332 20.35 -37.02 -11.69
N ASN A 333 19.41 -37.35 -10.81
CA ASN A 333 18.18 -38.04 -11.22
C ASN A 333 17.03 -37.04 -11.43
N GLU A 334 17.10 -36.29 -12.52
CA GLU A 334 16.02 -35.44 -13.00
C GLU A 334 14.84 -36.31 -13.45
N ARG A 335 13.64 -36.03 -12.91
CA ARG A 335 12.42 -36.77 -13.28
C ARG A 335 11.26 -35.88 -13.70
N ASN A 336 11.26 -34.62 -13.28
CA ASN A 336 10.17 -33.70 -13.56
C ASN A 336 10.72 -32.34 -13.98
N GLU A 337 9.99 -31.69 -14.87
CA GLU A 337 10.29 -30.35 -15.36
C GLU A 337 9.00 -29.52 -15.32
N ILE A 338 9.16 -28.24 -14.99
CA ILE A 338 8.09 -27.25 -15.07
C ILE A 338 8.63 -25.96 -15.64
N ARG A 339 7.90 -25.38 -16.60
CA ARG A 339 8.18 -24.04 -17.10
C ARG A 339 7.41 -23.03 -16.26
N ILE A 340 8.13 -22.04 -15.74
CA ILE A 340 7.59 -20.99 -14.88
C ILE A 340 7.81 -19.64 -15.57
N SER A 341 6.74 -18.86 -15.69
CA SER A 341 6.79 -17.48 -16.17
C SER A 341 6.33 -16.51 -15.09
N GLU A 342 7.14 -15.48 -14.81
CA GLU A 342 6.88 -14.48 -13.78
C GLU A 342 7.31 -13.07 -14.24
N PHE A 343 6.56 -12.05 -13.83
CA PHE A 343 6.99 -10.66 -13.96
C PHE A 343 7.81 -10.22 -12.74
N LEU A 344 9.06 -9.83 -12.95
CA LEU A 344 9.97 -9.33 -11.92
C LEU A 344 10.01 -7.79 -11.92
N SER A 345 9.80 -7.18 -10.75
CA SER A 345 9.93 -5.73 -10.57
C SER A 345 11.40 -5.33 -10.64
N GLY A 346 11.78 -4.58 -11.68
CA GLY A 346 13.15 -4.10 -11.85
C GLY A 346 14.18 -5.23 -12.03
N GLY A 347 13.78 -6.39 -12.54
CA GLY A 347 14.68 -7.51 -12.84
C GLY A 347 15.22 -8.26 -11.63
N ASN A 348 14.68 -8.01 -10.43
CA ASN A 348 15.15 -8.58 -9.17
C ASN A 348 14.02 -9.28 -8.42
N GLY A 349 14.29 -10.46 -7.85
CA GLY A 349 13.25 -11.20 -7.12
C GLY A 349 13.68 -12.53 -6.52
N LEU A 350 12.87 -13.06 -5.60
CA LEU A 350 12.91 -14.48 -5.27
C LEU A 350 12.17 -15.25 -6.36
N LEU A 351 12.66 -16.45 -6.66
CA LEU A 351 11.99 -17.36 -7.60
C LEU A 351 11.19 -18.40 -6.81
N PRO A 352 9.87 -18.51 -7.03
CA PRO A 352 9.06 -19.58 -6.48
C PRO A 352 9.38 -20.89 -7.22
N LEU A 353 9.96 -21.86 -6.51
CA LEU A 353 10.43 -23.12 -7.11
C LEU A 353 9.81 -24.34 -6.44
N PRO A 354 9.62 -25.46 -7.16
CA PRO A 354 9.25 -26.73 -6.55
C PRO A 354 10.28 -27.15 -5.50
N LEU A 355 9.82 -27.83 -4.44
CA LEU A 355 10.73 -28.42 -3.47
C LEU A 355 11.62 -29.45 -4.16
N GLY A 356 12.93 -29.37 -3.93
CA GLY A 356 13.92 -30.23 -4.58
C GLY A 356 14.29 -29.81 -6.00
N ALA A 357 14.14 -28.52 -6.34
CA ALA A 357 14.71 -27.93 -7.55
C ALA A 357 16.22 -28.21 -7.66
N ILE A 358 16.63 -28.73 -8.81
CA ILE A 358 17.99 -29.19 -9.11
C ILE A 358 18.72 -28.18 -9.98
N ARG A 359 18.06 -27.72 -11.04
CA ARG A 359 18.62 -26.75 -11.99
C ARG A 359 17.54 -25.90 -12.63
N LEU A 360 17.94 -24.72 -13.07
CA LEU A 360 17.13 -23.80 -13.85
C LEU A 360 17.74 -23.67 -15.24
N GLU A 361 16.94 -23.83 -16.29
CA GLU A 361 17.33 -23.65 -17.69
C GLU A 361 16.59 -22.46 -18.29
N ASP A 362 17.19 -21.87 -19.33
CA ASP A 362 16.65 -20.72 -20.07
C ASP A 362 16.35 -19.51 -19.19
N LEU A 363 17.13 -19.28 -18.13
CA LEU A 363 16.97 -18.11 -17.26
C LEU A 363 18.04 -17.06 -17.57
N PRO A 364 17.73 -16.05 -18.42
CA PRO A 364 18.64 -14.94 -18.69
C PRO A 364 18.68 -13.98 -17.50
N ALA A 365 19.72 -14.08 -16.68
CA ALA A 365 19.94 -13.23 -15.51
C ALA A 365 21.42 -12.88 -15.34
N GLY A 366 21.72 -11.68 -14.82
CA GLY A 366 23.10 -11.29 -14.54
C GLY A 366 23.70 -12.02 -13.34
N SER A 367 22.88 -12.36 -12.33
CA SER A 367 23.33 -13.22 -11.24
C SER A 367 22.19 -14.00 -10.58
N LEU A 368 22.52 -15.21 -10.12
CA LEU A 368 21.66 -16.06 -9.31
C LEU A 368 22.34 -16.34 -7.97
N ARG A 369 21.60 -16.19 -6.88
CA ARG A 369 22.07 -16.47 -5.51
C ARG A 369 21.12 -17.42 -4.83
N ARG A 370 21.65 -18.34 -4.02
CA ARG A 370 20.84 -19.23 -3.19
C ARG A 370 21.26 -19.17 -1.72
N ASN A 371 20.32 -19.35 -0.81
CA ASN A 371 20.61 -19.47 0.62
C ASN A 371 20.56 -20.93 1.09
N ALA A 372 20.99 -21.18 2.34
CA ALA A 372 21.00 -22.51 2.94
C ALA A 372 19.61 -23.07 3.28
N TYR A 373 18.56 -22.26 3.17
CA TYR A 373 17.16 -22.60 3.48
C TYR A 373 16.30 -22.73 2.22
N GLY A 374 16.95 -22.83 1.06
CA GLY A 374 16.29 -23.15 -0.19
C GLY A 374 15.66 -21.98 -0.94
N GLY A 375 15.87 -20.74 -0.49
CA GLY A 375 15.50 -19.55 -1.24
C GLY A 375 16.47 -19.28 -2.38
N VAL A 376 15.92 -18.97 -3.56
CA VAL A 376 16.69 -18.62 -4.76
C VAL A 376 16.33 -17.21 -5.18
N LYS A 377 17.33 -16.34 -5.30
CA LYS A 377 17.20 -14.94 -5.68
C LYS A 377 17.89 -14.70 -7.01
N VAL A 378 17.16 -14.05 -7.93
CA VAL A 378 17.67 -13.59 -9.21
C VAL A 378 17.89 -12.07 -9.18
N SER A 379 18.96 -11.62 -9.83
CA SER A 379 19.26 -10.20 -10.03
C SER A 379 19.62 -9.93 -11.49
N ASP A 380 19.35 -8.71 -11.94
CA ASP A 380 19.62 -8.23 -13.30
C ASP A 380 18.99 -9.11 -14.41
N ALA A 381 17.77 -9.59 -14.18
CA ALA A 381 16.97 -10.30 -15.16
C ALA A 381 16.03 -9.35 -15.93
N SER A 382 15.43 -9.84 -17.00
CA SER A 382 14.35 -9.13 -17.71
C SER A 382 13.11 -8.94 -16.83
N SER A 383 12.26 -7.96 -17.18
CA SER A 383 10.99 -7.71 -16.48
C SER A 383 10.03 -8.90 -16.52
N LEU A 384 10.13 -9.72 -17.55
CA LEU A 384 9.43 -11.00 -17.69
C LEU A 384 10.50 -12.07 -17.79
N VAL A 385 10.50 -13.03 -16.87
CA VAL A 385 11.35 -14.22 -16.95
C VAL A 385 10.50 -15.42 -17.29
N THR A 386 11.00 -16.28 -18.16
CA THR A 386 10.43 -17.60 -18.43
C THR A 386 11.57 -18.58 -18.41
N PHE A 387 11.51 -19.55 -17.51
CA PHE A 387 12.58 -20.51 -17.29
C PHE A 387 12.00 -21.90 -17.04
N ARG A 388 12.81 -22.94 -17.24
CA ARG A 388 12.46 -24.32 -16.93
C ARG A 388 13.16 -24.74 -15.64
N ALA A 389 12.41 -25.29 -14.70
CA ALA A 389 12.94 -25.80 -13.44
C ALA A 389 12.85 -27.31 -13.43
N ALA A 390 13.99 -27.99 -13.40
CA ALA A 390 14.03 -29.44 -13.17
C ALA A 390 14.07 -29.71 -11.66
N TYR A 391 13.28 -30.67 -11.20
CA TYR A 391 13.17 -30.98 -9.78
C TYR A 391 12.95 -32.47 -9.50
N ALA A 392 13.30 -32.90 -8.29
CA ALA A 392 13.04 -34.24 -7.81
C ALA A 392 12.59 -34.24 -6.35
N TYR A 393 11.54 -35.01 -6.03
CA TYR A 393 10.89 -35.03 -4.71
C TYR A 393 11.80 -35.47 -3.54
N HIS A 394 12.91 -36.15 -3.82
CA HIS A 394 13.86 -36.66 -2.81
C HIS A 394 15.22 -35.92 -2.90
N SER A 395 15.23 -34.74 -3.52
CA SER A 395 16.40 -33.89 -3.62
C SER A 395 16.24 -32.68 -2.70
N THR A 396 17.35 -32.19 -2.16
CA THR A 396 17.37 -30.96 -1.38
C THR A 396 18.62 -30.16 -1.69
N MET A 397 18.46 -28.84 -1.78
CA MET A 397 19.56 -27.87 -1.79
C MET A 397 19.74 -27.21 -0.43
N ASP A 398 18.80 -27.43 0.48
CA ASP A 398 18.77 -26.92 1.84
C ASP A 398 19.78 -27.66 2.72
N HIS A 399 20.34 -26.97 3.70
CA HIS A 399 21.19 -27.57 4.71
C HIS A 399 20.40 -28.58 5.58
N PRO A 400 21.05 -29.65 6.08
CA PRO A 400 20.48 -30.54 7.08
C PRO A 400 19.93 -29.80 8.32
N PRO A 401 19.09 -30.47 9.14
CA PRO A 401 18.49 -29.84 10.30
C PRO A 401 19.51 -29.41 11.34
N THR A 402 19.22 -28.29 11.99
CA THR A 402 19.93 -27.76 13.15
C THR A 402 19.10 -27.97 14.42
N GLU A 403 19.64 -27.60 15.58
CA GLU A 403 18.87 -27.65 16.83
C GLU A 403 17.64 -26.72 16.81
N ARG A 404 17.71 -25.60 16.07
CA ARG A 404 16.59 -24.66 15.90
C ARG A 404 15.40 -25.29 15.20
N ASP A 405 15.66 -26.24 14.30
CA ASP A 405 14.62 -26.99 13.59
C ASP A 405 13.82 -27.91 14.52
N ARG A 406 14.19 -28.03 15.80
CA ARG A 406 13.43 -28.74 16.86
C ARG A 406 12.99 -27.82 18.01
N PHE A 407 13.32 -26.54 17.96
CA PHE A 407 13.07 -25.61 19.06
C PHE A 407 11.62 -25.08 19.06
N VAL A 408 10.98 -25.11 20.24
CA VAL A 408 9.65 -24.55 20.50
C VAL A 408 9.76 -23.40 21.53
N PRO A 409 9.29 -22.18 21.18
CA PRO A 409 9.30 -21.03 22.09
C PRO A 409 8.53 -21.29 23.37
N VAL A 410 9.05 -20.78 24.50
CA VAL A 410 8.51 -21.05 25.86
C VAL A 410 7.05 -20.61 25.96
N GLU A 411 6.71 -19.50 25.31
CA GLU A 411 5.38 -18.90 25.28
C GLU A 411 4.33 -19.83 24.66
N GLU A 412 4.74 -20.65 23.68
CA GLU A 412 3.84 -21.54 22.94
C GLU A 412 3.83 -22.97 23.49
N ARG A 413 4.81 -23.34 24.33
CA ARG A 413 4.97 -24.73 24.83
C ARG A 413 3.72 -25.25 25.52
N ALA A 414 3.07 -24.45 26.36
CA ALA A 414 1.89 -24.88 27.09
C ALA A 414 0.74 -25.28 26.15
N ALA A 415 0.48 -24.49 25.11
CA ALA A 415 -0.55 -24.77 24.13
C ALA A 415 -0.20 -25.98 23.24
N VAL A 416 1.08 -26.11 22.87
CA VAL A 416 1.56 -27.23 22.05
C VAL A 416 1.55 -28.55 22.86
N ASP A 417 1.96 -28.52 24.13
CA ASP A 417 2.02 -29.69 25.00
C ASP A 417 0.63 -30.30 25.27
N ASP A 418 -0.41 -29.46 25.44
CA ASP A 418 -1.79 -29.91 25.58
C ASP A 418 -2.25 -30.75 24.36
N VAL A 419 -1.90 -30.29 23.15
CA VAL A 419 -2.21 -31.02 21.91
C VAL A 419 -1.35 -32.28 21.77
N ILE A 420 -0.07 -32.23 22.12
CA ILE A 420 0.82 -33.41 22.12
C ILE A 420 0.26 -34.51 23.03
N GLN A 421 -0.20 -34.14 24.23
CA GLN A 421 -0.85 -35.05 25.17
C GLN A 421 -2.17 -35.60 24.60
N THR A 422 -3.01 -34.73 24.03
CA THR A 422 -4.28 -35.12 23.39
C THR A 422 -4.09 -36.14 22.27
N LEU A 423 -3.01 -36.01 21.50
CA LEU A 423 -2.69 -36.96 20.41
C LEU A 423 -1.97 -38.23 20.88
N GLY A 424 -1.65 -38.34 22.18
CA GLY A 424 -0.82 -39.42 22.72
C GLY A 424 0.54 -39.49 22.01
N LEU A 425 1.14 -38.33 21.77
CA LEU A 425 2.48 -38.19 21.20
C LEU A 425 3.49 -38.04 22.33
N ARG A 426 4.72 -38.53 22.11
CA ARG A 426 5.84 -38.36 23.03
C ARG A 426 6.53 -37.04 22.71
N SER A 427 6.67 -36.20 23.72
CA SER A 427 7.52 -35.02 23.64
C SER A 427 8.99 -35.46 23.45
N GLU A 428 9.73 -34.72 22.64
CA GLU A 428 11.17 -34.91 22.38
C GLU A 428 11.54 -36.15 21.55
N GLY A 429 10.54 -36.85 21.00
CA GLY A 429 10.74 -37.90 19.99
C GLY A 429 10.57 -39.33 20.49
N GLY A 430 11.25 -40.26 19.81
CA GLY A 430 11.14 -41.69 20.09
C GLY A 430 9.92 -42.40 19.46
N GLN A 431 9.18 -41.72 18.59
CA GLN A 431 8.13 -42.32 17.77
C GLN A 431 8.49 -42.27 16.27
N PRO A 432 8.05 -43.26 15.46
CA PRO A 432 8.27 -43.21 14.01
C PRO A 432 7.61 -41.98 13.39
N ALA A 433 8.36 -41.22 12.59
CA ALA A 433 7.90 -39.96 12.01
C ALA A 433 6.57 -40.09 11.26
N GLY A 434 6.39 -41.17 10.48
CA GLY A 434 5.14 -41.43 9.76
C GLY A 434 3.90 -41.55 10.67
N GLN A 435 4.05 -42.08 11.89
CA GLN A 435 2.94 -42.15 12.85
C GLN A 435 2.58 -40.76 13.40
N VAL A 436 3.60 -39.94 13.70
CA VAL A 436 3.41 -38.57 14.18
C VAL A 436 2.71 -37.73 13.09
N LEU A 437 3.22 -37.77 11.86
CA LEU A 437 2.64 -37.04 10.71
C LEU A 437 1.17 -37.44 10.48
N LYS A 438 0.86 -38.74 10.54
CA LYS A 438 -0.52 -39.24 10.38
C LYS A 438 -1.44 -38.71 11.48
N LYS A 439 -1.00 -38.72 12.74
CA LYS A 439 -1.78 -38.22 13.89
C LYS A 439 -2.02 -36.72 13.79
N VAL A 440 -0.98 -35.94 13.49
CA VAL A 440 -1.08 -34.48 13.34
C VAL A 440 -1.99 -34.10 12.16
N ASN A 441 -1.84 -34.74 11.00
CA ASN A 441 -2.73 -34.51 9.86
C ASN A 441 -4.19 -34.89 10.17
N GLY A 442 -4.42 -36.03 10.83
CA GLY A 442 -5.75 -36.45 11.26
C GLY A 442 -6.41 -35.48 12.24
N TYR A 443 -5.62 -34.89 13.16
CA TYR A 443 -6.09 -33.90 14.11
C TYR A 443 -6.67 -32.67 13.43
N PHE A 444 -5.94 -32.08 12.47
CA PHE A 444 -6.40 -30.90 11.76
C PHE A 444 -7.57 -31.21 10.82
N ARG A 445 -7.49 -32.28 10.03
CA ARG A 445 -8.57 -32.66 9.09
C ARG A 445 -9.89 -32.99 9.77
N GLY A 446 -9.86 -33.59 10.97
CA GLY A 446 -11.07 -34.00 11.68
C GLY A 446 -11.69 -32.92 12.56
N ASN A 447 -10.91 -31.95 13.03
CA ASN A 447 -11.35 -31.04 14.09
C ASN A 447 -11.37 -29.56 13.67
N PHE A 448 -10.68 -29.16 12.60
CA PHE A 448 -10.47 -27.77 12.25
C PHE A 448 -11.16 -27.36 10.95
N ARG A 449 -11.47 -26.07 10.83
CA ARG A 449 -12.03 -25.45 9.63
C ARG A 449 -11.11 -24.35 9.11
N TYR A 450 -11.07 -24.18 7.79
CA TYR A 450 -10.39 -23.04 7.18
C TYR A 450 -11.31 -21.82 7.21
N ALA A 451 -10.78 -20.66 7.60
CA ALA A 451 -11.49 -19.39 7.59
C ALA A 451 -10.53 -18.22 7.31
N THR A 452 -10.88 -17.37 6.33
CA THR A 452 -10.15 -16.13 6.02
C THR A 452 -10.56 -14.95 6.90
N TYR A 453 -11.67 -15.08 7.63
CA TYR A 453 -12.20 -14.08 8.56
C TYR A 453 -12.04 -14.53 10.01
N GLN A 454 -11.48 -13.66 10.85
CA GLN A 454 -11.44 -13.84 12.30
C GLN A 454 -12.28 -12.76 13.00
N GLU A 455 -13.34 -13.19 13.67
CA GLU A 455 -14.14 -12.33 14.57
C GLU A 455 -13.37 -12.05 15.86
N GLU A 456 -13.56 -10.85 16.40
CA GLU A 456 -13.05 -10.48 17.73
C GLU A 456 -13.50 -11.49 18.80
N PRO A 457 -12.60 -11.92 19.70
CA PRO A 457 -13.00 -12.73 20.83
C PRO A 457 -13.98 -11.93 21.70
N HIS A 458 -15.24 -12.36 21.78
CA HIS A 458 -16.23 -11.79 22.70
C HIS A 458 -15.85 -11.99 24.18
N THR A 459 -14.87 -12.85 24.46
CA THR A 459 -14.31 -13.11 25.78
C THR A 459 -12.79 -13.17 25.70
N LYS A 460 -12.09 -12.32 26.46
CA LYS A 460 -10.65 -12.47 26.71
C LYS A 460 -10.43 -13.72 27.56
N VAL A 461 -10.31 -14.89 26.93
CA VAL A 461 -9.99 -16.14 27.62
C VAL A 461 -8.50 -16.13 27.98
N GLY A 462 -8.17 -15.55 29.14
CA GLY A 462 -6.85 -15.66 29.79
C GLY A 462 -5.65 -15.10 29.01
N LYS A 463 -4.44 -15.39 29.51
CA LYS A 463 -3.14 -15.08 28.87
C LYS A 463 -2.82 -16.05 27.72
N GLN A 464 -3.77 -16.35 26.84
CA GLN A 464 -3.52 -17.29 25.74
C GLN A 464 -2.82 -16.59 24.56
N THR A 465 -1.84 -17.25 23.97
CA THR A 465 -1.19 -16.81 22.73
C THR A 465 -2.17 -16.89 21.56
N PRO A 466 -1.94 -16.16 20.45
CA PRO A 466 -2.77 -16.31 19.24
C PRO A 466 -2.89 -17.76 18.76
N LEU A 467 -1.82 -18.54 18.88
CA LEU A 467 -1.81 -19.96 18.54
C LEU A 467 -2.64 -20.81 19.52
N GLY A 468 -2.56 -20.53 20.83
CA GLY A 468 -3.42 -21.17 21.83
C GLY A 468 -4.91 -20.91 21.55
N HIS A 469 -5.26 -19.68 21.19
CA HIS A 469 -6.63 -19.34 20.79
C HIS A 469 -7.06 -20.08 19.51
N PHE A 470 -6.16 -20.29 18.55
CA PHE A 470 -6.44 -21.09 17.35
C PHE A 470 -6.74 -22.56 17.67
N PHE A 471 -5.99 -23.19 18.58
CA PHE A 471 -6.29 -24.57 19.01
C PHE A 471 -7.66 -24.69 19.68
N TRP A 472 -8.07 -23.67 20.44
CA TRP A 472 -9.39 -23.63 21.06
C TRP A 472 -10.52 -23.37 20.06
N ARG A 473 -10.37 -22.35 19.20
CA ARG A 473 -11.38 -21.94 18.22
C ARG A 473 -11.53 -22.93 17.07
N LYS A 474 -10.49 -23.73 16.80
CA LYS A 474 -10.43 -24.73 15.74
C LYS A 474 -10.73 -24.16 14.34
N SER A 475 -10.38 -22.89 14.12
CA SER A 475 -10.63 -22.17 12.87
C SER A 475 -9.56 -21.12 12.62
N GLY A 476 -9.01 -21.06 11.40
CA GLY A 476 -7.97 -20.11 11.01
C GLY A 476 -7.57 -20.21 9.54
N HIS A 477 -6.60 -19.41 9.12
CA HIS A 477 -6.02 -19.45 7.77
C HIS A 477 -4.70 -20.23 7.73
N CYS A 478 -4.09 -20.37 6.55
CA CYS A 478 -2.95 -21.24 6.29
C CYS A 478 -1.76 -21.04 7.25
N GLU A 479 -1.43 -19.80 7.62
CA GLU A 479 -0.32 -19.51 8.52
C GLU A 479 -0.51 -20.07 9.94
N PHE A 480 -1.75 -20.15 10.44
CA PHE A 480 -2.06 -20.80 11.72
C PHE A 480 -1.82 -22.31 11.63
N PHE A 481 -2.32 -22.96 10.57
CA PHE A 481 -2.11 -24.39 10.35
C PHE A 481 -0.62 -24.72 10.19
N ALA A 482 0.08 -23.96 9.37
CA ALA A 482 1.52 -24.14 9.14
C ALA A 482 2.33 -23.94 10.43
N THR A 483 2.09 -22.85 11.16
CA THR A 483 2.78 -22.57 12.44
C THR A 483 2.51 -23.66 13.46
N ALA A 484 1.23 -24.03 13.65
CA ALA A 484 0.84 -25.07 14.59
C ALA A 484 1.50 -26.41 14.26
N THR A 485 1.49 -26.79 12.99
CA THR A 485 2.09 -28.03 12.52
C THR A 485 3.59 -28.06 12.72
N VAL A 486 4.31 -26.98 12.38
CA VAL A 486 5.75 -26.90 12.63
C VAL A 486 6.04 -27.11 14.12
N LEU A 487 5.36 -26.37 15.01
CA LEU A 487 5.64 -26.48 16.44
C LEU A 487 5.25 -27.83 17.05
N LEU A 488 4.18 -28.46 16.57
CA LEU A 488 3.79 -29.81 16.98
C LEU A 488 4.83 -30.85 16.56
N LEU A 489 5.32 -30.79 15.32
CA LEU A 489 6.36 -31.72 14.84
C LEU A 489 7.67 -31.51 15.60
N ARG A 490 8.07 -30.26 15.84
CA ARG A 490 9.24 -29.91 16.66
C ARG A 490 9.13 -30.48 18.07
N ARG A 491 7.97 -30.30 18.71
CA ARG A 491 7.74 -30.82 20.06
C ARG A 491 7.76 -32.35 20.10
N ALA A 492 7.32 -33.01 19.04
CA ALA A 492 7.42 -34.46 18.85
C ALA A 492 8.81 -34.93 18.36
N GLY A 493 9.84 -34.07 18.37
CA GLY A 493 11.23 -34.40 18.04
C GLY A 493 11.55 -34.48 16.54
N ILE A 494 10.60 -34.17 15.66
CA ILE A 494 10.79 -34.16 14.21
C ILE A 494 11.28 -32.77 13.78
N PRO A 495 12.42 -32.65 13.08
CA PRO A 495 12.86 -31.35 12.59
C PRO A 495 11.87 -30.79 11.58
N ALA A 496 11.44 -29.55 11.79
CA ALA A 496 10.44 -28.90 10.95
C ALA A 496 10.74 -27.41 10.74
N ARG A 497 10.36 -26.88 9.58
CA ARG A 497 10.52 -25.48 9.17
C ARG A 497 9.21 -24.91 8.63
N TYR A 498 9.05 -23.60 8.76
CA TYR A 498 7.93 -22.87 8.18
C TYR A 498 8.28 -22.43 6.76
N ALA A 499 7.45 -22.74 5.78
CA ALA A 499 7.66 -22.36 4.38
C ALA A 499 6.51 -21.51 3.87
N VAL A 500 6.85 -20.60 2.95
CA VAL A 500 5.90 -19.74 2.26
C VAL A 500 6.17 -19.72 0.76
N GLY A 501 5.12 -19.47 -0.01
CA GLY A 501 5.17 -19.34 -1.45
C GLY A 501 3.76 -19.42 -2.01
N TYR A 502 3.53 -20.27 -3.01
CA TYR A 502 2.25 -20.39 -3.67
C TYR A 502 1.78 -21.83 -3.84
N SER A 503 0.47 -22.03 -3.80
CA SER A 503 -0.16 -23.28 -4.22
C SER A 503 -0.56 -23.26 -5.70
N VAL A 504 -0.42 -24.40 -6.37
CA VAL A 504 -0.71 -24.58 -7.79
C VAL A 504 -1.94 -25.47 -7.93
N GLN A 505 -3.08 -24.84 -8.22
CA GLN A 505 -4.37 -25.54 -8.22
C GLN A 505 -5.26 -25.16 -9.40
N GLU A 506 -5.14 -23.93 -9.90
CA GLU A 506 -6.01 -23.42 -10.95
C GLU A 506 -5.48 -23.82 -12.33
N SER A 507 -6.17 -24.77 -12.97
CA SER A 507 -5.90 -25.17 -14.35
C SER A 507 -6.49 -24.14 -15.32
N ALA A 508 -5.68 -23.75 -16.32
CA ALA A 508 -6.08 -22.88 -17.42
C ALA A 508 -6.14 -23.62 -18.77
N GLY A 509 -6.26 -24.95 -18.73
CA GLY A 509 -6.27 -25.85 -19.89
C GLY A 509 -5.33 -27.04 -19.70
N SER A 510 -5.20 -27.88 -20.73
CA SER A 510 -4.28 -29.01 -20.71
C SER A 510 -2.85 -28.50 -20.46
N GLN A 511 -2.22 -29.00 -19.40
CA GLN A 511 -0.83 -28.70 -19.03
C GLN A 511 -0.52 -27.24 -18.64
N HIS A 512 -1.51 -26.36 -18.54
CA HIS A 512 -1.31 -24.95 -18.18
C HIS A 512 -1.98 -24.64 -16.85
N TYR A 513 -1.26 -23.95 -15.97
CA TYR A 513 -1.74 -23.53 -14.67
C TYR A 513 -1.46 -22.05 -14.43
N VAL A 514 -2.36 -21.43 -13.67
CA VAL A 514 -2.29 -20.03 -13.28
C VAL A 514 -2.14 -19.96 -11.77
N VAL A 515 -1.17 -19.17 -11.31
CA VAL A 515 -1.01 -18.88 -9.89
C VAL A 515 -1.34 -17.42 -9.67
N ARG A 516 -2.22 -17.17 -8.71
CA ARG A 516 -2.69 -15.84 -8.36
C ARG A 516 -2.16 -15.43 -7.00
N GLU A 517 -2.22 -14.14 -6.72
CA GLU A 517 -1.81 -13.57 -5.45
C GLU A 517 -2.62 -14.15 -4.27
N ARG A 518 -3.86 -14.57 -4.53
CA ARG A 518 -4.68 -15.35 -3.58
C ARG A 518 -4.22 -16.78 -3.32
N HIS A 519 -3.43 -17.38 -4.19
CA HIS A 519 -2.87 -18.70 -3.94
C HIS A 519 -1.60 -18.65 -3.08
N ALA A 520 -1.27 -17.48 -2.51
CA ALA A 520 -0.19 -17.34 -1.55
C ALA A 520 -0.47 -18.24 -0.34
N HIS A 521 0.47 -19.12 -0.02
CA HIS A 521 0.23 -20.20 0.94
C HIS A 521 1.41 -20.40 1.87
N ALA A 522 1.11 -20.91 3.06
CA ALA A 522 2.08 -21.27 4.08
C ALA A 522 1.90 -22.74 4.49
N TRP A 523 3.00 -23.46 4.68
CA TRP A 523 2.97 -24.87 5.06
C TRP A 523 4.20 -25.27 5.89
N CYS A 524 4.21 -26.51 6.38
CA CYS A 524 5.32 -27.08 7.13
C CYS A 524 6.25 -27.87 6.19
N LEU A 525 7.56 -27.72 6.35
CA LEU A 525 8.55 -28.67 5.85
C LEU A 525 9.00 -29.55 7.01
N TYR A 526 9.17 -30.86 6.77
CA TYR A 526 9.79 -31.75 7.76
C TYR A 526 10.99 -32.49 7.16
N TRP A 527 11.93 -32.86 8.03
CA TRP A 527 13.11 -33.64 7.62
C TRP A 527 12.84 -35.14 7.67
N SER A 528 13.07 -35.83 6.54
CA SER A 528 13.12 -37.30 6.50
C SER A 528 14.55 -37.77 6.77
N GLU A 529 14.76 -38.43 7.90
CA GLU A 529 16.07 -39.05 8.19
C GLU A 529 16.42 -40.19 7.23
N LYS A 530 15.40 -40.85 6.66
CA LYS A 530 15.58 -41.95 5.71
C LYS A 530 16.11 -41.45 4.37
N ASP A 531 15.50 -40.39 3.84
CA ASP A 531 15.80 -39.87 2.51
C ASP A 531 16.85 -38.75 2.55
N LYS A 532 17.22 -38.28 3.75
CA LYS A 532 18.12 -37.15 3.99
C LYS A 532 17.71 -35.91 3.19
N ALA A 533 16.41 -35.64 3.19
CA ALA A 533 15.80 -34.54 2.45
C ALA A 533 14.61 -33.94 3.22
N TRP A 534 14.27 -32.70 2.86
CA TRP A 534 13.07 -32.02 3.35
C TRP A 534 11.85 -32.38 2.49
N PHE A 535 10.69 -32.49 3.11
CA PHE A 535 9.42 -32.80 2.45
C PHE A 535 8.34 -31.79 2.83
N ASN A 536 7.48 -31.45 1.87
CA ASN A 536 6.28 -30.67 2.12
C ASN A 536 5.30 -31.47 2.98
N PHE A 537 4.73 -30.81 3.98
CA PHE A 537 3.66 -31.33 4.82
C PHE A 537 2.66 -30.23 5.10
N ASP A 538 1.54 -30.26 4.38
CA ASP A 538 0.45 -29.31 4.55
C ASP A 538 -0.73 -29.97 5.27
N THR A 539 -1.13 -29.37 6.39
CA THR A 539 -2.25 -29.81 7.22
C THR A 539 -3.48 -28.92 7.04
N THR A 540 -3.45 -27.97 6.11
CA THR A 540 -4.56 -27.08 5.81
C THR A 540 -5.73 -27.89 5.20
N PRO A 541 -6.97 -27.77 5.71
CA PRO A 541 -8.10 -28.59 5.26
C PRO A 541 -8.49 -28.32 3.80
N ALA A 542 -8.54 -29.35 2.94
CA ALA A 542 -8.73 -29.24 1.48
C ALA A 542 -9.90 -28.35 0.98
N ALA A 543 -10.91 -28.08 1.82
CA ALA A 543 -11.98 -27.13 1.52
C ALA A 543 -11.48 -25.68 1.34
N TRP A 544 -10.25 -25.36 1.78
CA TRP A 544 -9.67 -24.02 1.66
C TRP A 544 -9.63 -23.53 0.20
N ASN A 545 -9.33 -24.42 -0.74
CA ASN A 545 -9.31 -24.13 -2.19
C ASN A 545 -10.64 -23.55 -2.68
N GLN A 546 -11.76 -24.15 -2.22
CA GLN A 546 -13.11 -23.71 -2.60
C GLN A 546 -13.44 -22.37 -1.95
N VAL A 547 -13.09 -22.20 -0.67
CA VAL A 547 -13.31 -20.93 0.06
C VAL A 547 -12.59 -19.76 -0.60
N GLU A 548 -11.38 -19.97 -1.11
CA GLU A 548 -10.63 -18.92 -1.85
C GLU A 548 -11.15 -18.70 -3.27
N ALA A 549 -11.62 -19.75 -3.95
CA ALA A 549 -12.26 -19.63 -5.26
C ALA A 549 -13.60 -18.88 -5.20
N ASP A 550 -14.38 -19.07 -4.14
CA ASP A 550 -15.65 -18.38 -3.92
C ASP A 550 -15.48 -16.87 -3.69
N GLN A 551 -14.26 -16.41 -3.39
CA GLN A 551 -13.91 -14.99 -3.27
C GLN A 551 -13.54 -14.34 -4.62
N ALA A 552 -13.63 -15.08 -5.73
CA ALA A 552 -13.35 -14.56 -7.06
C ALA A 552 -14.28 -13.39 -7.44
N SER A 553 -13.72 -12.41 -8.15
CA SER A 553 -14.48 -11.24 -8.59
C SER A 553 -15.31 -11.56 -9.83
N MET A 554 -16.50 -10.95 -9.94
CA MET A 554 -17.33 -11.04 -11.14
C MET A 554 -16.63 -10.53 -12.43
N TRP A 555 -15.58 -9.70 -12.29
CA TRP A 555 -14.80 -9.15 -13.41
C TRP A 555 -13.53 -9.95 -13.74
N GLU A 556 -13.28 -11.04 -13.03
CA GLU A 556 -12.07 -11.85 -13.18
C GLU A 556 -11.85 -12.37 -14.61
N PRO A 557 -12.87 -12.86 -15.35
CA PRO A 557 -12.66 -13.32 -16.73
C PRO A 557 -12.13 -12.22 -17.68
N LEU A 558 -12.55 -10.97 -17.47
CA LEU A 558 -12.07 -9.84 -18.27
C LEU A 558 -10.62 -9.47 -17.91
N ALA A 559 -10.31 -9.46 -16.61
CA ALA A 559 -8.96 -9.23 -16.12
C ALA A 559 -7.99 -10.32 -16.61
N ASP A 560 -8.45 -11.57 -16.69
CA ASP A 560 -7.67 -12.71 -17.18
C ASP A 560 -7.36 -12.60 -18.66
N LEU A 561 -8.35 -12.19 -19.48
CA LEU A 561 -8.14 -11.95 -20.90
C LEU A 561 -7.09 -10.83 -21.11
N ALA A 562 -7.24 -9.71 -20.41
CA ALA A 562 -6.26 -8.62 -20.48
C ALA A 562 -4.86 -9.06 -20.02
N SER A 563 -4.80 -9.84 -18.94
CA SER A 563 -3.54 -10.40 -18.41
C SER A 563 -2.89 -11.38 -19.38
N ARG A 564 -3.68 -12.17 -20.12
CA ARG A 564 -3.19 -13.08 -21.17
C ARG A 564 -2.64 -12.31 -22.35
N LEU A 565 -3.39 -11.34 -22.88
CA LEU A 565 -2.96 -10.49 -24.00
C LEU A 565 -1.67 -9.72 -23.65
N TRP A 566 -1.58 -9.18 -22.44
CA TRP A 566 -0.37 -8.51 -21.97
C TRP A 566 0.82 -9.46 -21.87
N PHE A 567 0.60 -10.69 -21.38
CA PHE A 567 1.63 -11.71 -21.28
C PHE A 567 2.15 -12.14 -22.66
N GLU A 568 1.26 -12.37 -23.63
CA GLU A 568 1.63 -12.71 -25.01
C GLU A 568 2.40 -11.57 -25.68
N PHE A 569 1.95 -10.32 -25.50
CA PHE A 569 2.67 -9.14 -25.98
C PHE A 569 4.07 -9.02 -25.35
N ALA A 570 4.18 -9.24 -24.04
CA ALA A 570 5.45 -9.19 -23.33
C ALA A 570 6.43 -10.28 -23.78
N GLN A 571 5.94 -11.51 -24.01
CA GLN A 571 6.74 -12.59 -24.59
C GLN A 571 7.23 -12.26 -26.00
N TRP A 572 6.35 -11.77 -26.87
CA TRP A 572 6.72 -11.35 -28.23
C TRP A 572 7.79 -10.25 -28.22
N ARG A 573 7.65 -9.26 -27.31
CA ARG A 573 8.63 -8.19 -27.14
C ARG A 573 9.98 -8.73 -26.65
N ALA A 574 9.97 -9.69 -25.73
CA ALA A 574 11.18 -10.34 -25.23
C ALA A 574 11.89 -11.15 -26.34
N GLY A 575 11.15 -11.95 -27.11
CA GLY A 575 11.71 -12.73 -28.22
C GLY A 575 12.32 -11.88 -29.33
N ARG A 576 11.80 -10.66 -29.58
CA ARG A 576 12.44 -9.70 -30.51
C ARG A 576 13.79 -9.19 -30.02
N SER A 577 13.99 -9.06 -28.70
CA SER A 577 15.24 -8.54 -28.14
C SER A 577 16.39 -9.54 -28.22
N GLU A 578 16.10 -10.84 -28.22
CA GLU A 578 17.10 -11.91 -28.40
C GLU A 578 17.56 -12.08 -29.85
N LEU A 579 16.74 -11.72 -30.84
CA LEU A 579 17.11 -11.72 -32.27
C LEU A 579 17.96 -10.50 -32.69
N THR A 580 18.12 -9.51 -31.81
CA THR A 580 18.86 -8.26 -32.08
C THR A 580 20.16 -8.12 -31.29
N LYS A 581 20.59 -9.17 -30.59
CA LYS A 581 21.93 -9.31 -30.02
C LYS A 581 22.69 -10.37 -30.80
#